data_AF-A0A2V1AJX0-F1
#
_entry.id   AF-A0A2V1AJX0-F1
#
_cell.length_a   1.000
_cell.length_b   1.000
_cell.length_c   1.000
_cell.angle_alpha   90.00
_cell.angle_beta   90.00
_cell.angle_gamma   90.00
#
_symmetry.space_group_name_H-M   'P 1'
#
loop_
_entity.id
_entity.type
_entity.pdbx_description
1 polymer ?
#
loop_
_entity_poly.entity_id
_entity_poly.type
_entity_poly.pdbx_seq_one_letter_code
_entity_poly.pdbx_strand_id
1 'polypeptide(L)'
;MVIFLGQPPLPDQELVWDFKDKDDNVKKLTFTPLSFYKDLGISLKNYVSLLNDPRNPYDKVINIDKLGNVVGGKEVSYLNIDINELAKYAVERLKNNQAIFFGTHTPIYMDKKRGIMDEELYNYKLIDFHADQDKSSRIEYRQSLMTHAMVLTAVHLDEQGNPIRWKVENSWGKDSGQDGYYCMDHKYFKEYVYQIVVDKSELSDKHQKIYDEAADPVVLPHGIQWVHWLLSLR
;
A
#
# COMPACT_ATOMS: atom_id res chain seq x y z
N MET A 1 -19.15 1.64 -20.74
CA MET A 1 -17.92 0.89 -20.39
C MET A 1 -17.48 -0.01 -21.54
N VAL A 2 -18.31 -0.94 -22.01
CA VAL A 2 -17.91 -1.90 -23.07
C VAL A 2 -17.43 -1.23 -24.37
N ILE A 3 -18.04 -0.11 -24.78
CA ILE A 3 -17.60 0.66 -25.97
C ILE A 3 -16.14 1.16 -25.83
N PHE A 4 -15.71 1.49 -24.61
CA PHE A 4 -14.40 2.10 -24.37
C PHE A 4 -13.33 1.09 -23.93
N LEU A 5 -13.74 0.00 -23.27
CA LEU A 5 -12.83 -0.95 -22.61
C LEU A 5 -12.93 -2.38 -23.17
N GLY A 6 -13.91 -2.66 -24.04
CA GLY A 6 -14.27 -4.01 -24.42
C GLY A 6 -15.09 -4.75 -23.35
N GLN A 7 -15.50 -5.97 -23.68
CA GLN A 7 -16.12 -6.88 -22.74
C GLN A 7 -15.04 -7.83 -22.17
N PRO A 8 -14.79 -7.84 -20.86
CA PRO A 8 -13.85 -8.78 -20.28
C PRO A 8 -14.39 -10.22 -20.39
N PRO A 9 -13.50 -11.23 -20.44
CA PRO A 9 -13.93 -12.63 -20.39
C PRO A 9 -14.65 -12.93 -19.07
N LEU A 10 -15.62 -13.84 -19.11
CA LEU A 10 -16.33 -14.26 -17.89
C LEU A 10 -15.40 -15.07 -16.97
N PRO A 11 -15.64 -15.09 -15.64
CA PRO A 11 -14.78 -15.79 -14.69
C PRO A 11 -14.58 -17.28 -14.97
N ASP A 12 -15.56 -17.92 -15.60
CA ASP A 12 -15.65 -19.32 -15.98
C ASP A 12 -15.42 -19.56 -17.49
N GLN A 13 -15.17 -18.52 -18.27
CA GLN A 13 -14.87 -18.63 -19.69
C GLN A 13 -13.43 -19.11 -19.89
N GLU A 14 -13.27 -20.16 -20.70
CA GLU A 14 -11.95 -20.68 -21.07
C GLU A 14 -11.19 -19.70 -21.97
N LEU A 15 -9.90 -19.54 -21.66
CA LEU A 15 -8.93 -18.75 -22.37
C LEU A 15 -7.71 -19.61 -22.70
N VAL A 16 -7.08 -19.32 -23.83
CA VAL A 16 -5.81 -19.93 -24.23
C VAL A 16 -4.77 -18.82 -24.33
N TRP A 17 -3.69 -18.95 -23.57
CA TRP A 17 -2.54 -18.03 -23.61
C TRP A 17 -1.31 -18.76 -24.14
N ASP A 18 -0.86 -18.32 -25.32
CA ASP A 18 0.43 -18.71 -25.87
C ASP A 18 1.49 -17.70 -25.44
N PHE A 19 2.59 -18.18 -24.83
CA PHE A 19 3.68 -17.33 -24.34
C PHE A 19 5.03 -18.00 -24.55
N LYS A 20 6.11 -17.21 -24.42
CA LYS A 20 7.48 -17.73 -24.39
C LYS A 20 8.02 -17.66 -22.98
N ASP A 21 8.68 -18.72 -22.54
CA ASP A 21 9.46 -18.67 -21.31
C ASP A 21 10.79 -17.92 -21.52
N LYS A 22 11.57 -17.79 -20.45
CA LYS A 22 12.88 -17.13 -20.47
C LYS A 22 13.90 -17.79 -21.42
N ASP A 23 13.65 -19.04 -21.83
CA ASP A 23 14.51 -19.84 -22.69
C ASP A 23 13.95 -19.89 -24.14
N ASP A 24 13.05 -18.94 -24.48
CA ASP A 24 12.39 -18.78 -25.78
C ASP A 24 11.48 -19.94 -26.22
N ASN A 25 11.18 -20.89 -25.34
CA ASN A 25 10.30 -22.00 -25.67
C ASN A 25 8.84 -21.55 -25.69
N VAL A 26 8.12 -21.89 -26.76
CA VAL A 26 6.69 -21.62 -26.86
C VAL A 26 5.93 -22.57 -25.94
N LYS A 27 5.14 -21.99 -25.03
CA LYS A 27 4.24 -22.67 -24.11
C LYS A 27 2.80 -22.25 -24.39
N LYS A 28 1.86 -23.14 -24.09
CA LYS A 28 0.43 -22.90 -24.16
C LYS A 28 -0.19 -23.21 -22.80
N LEU A 29 -1.00 -22.29 -22.28
CA LEU A 29 -1.76 -22.47 -21.05
C LEU A 29 -3.25 -22.27 -21.36
N THR A 30 -4.07 -23.26 -20.98
CA THR A 30 -5.54 -23.17 -21.05
C THR A 30 -6.09 -23.04 -19.64
N PHE A 31 -6.89 -21.99 -19.40
CA PHE A 31 -7.42 -21.68 -18.07
C PHE A 31 -8.71 -20.86 -18.14
N THR A 32 -9.44 -20.79 -17.03
CA THR A 32 -10.48 -19.76 -16.80
C THR A 32 -9.90 -18.68 -15.89
N PRO A 33 -10.34 -17.41 -15.93
CA PRO A 33 -9.86 -16.39 -15.00
C PRO A 33 -9.91 -16.84 -13.52
N LEU A 34 -10.96 -17.57 -13.14
CA LEU A 34 -11.10 -18.11 -11.78
C LEU A 34 -10.14 -19.26 -11.48
N SER A 35 -9.87 -20.18 -12.43
CA SER A 35 -8.89 -21.25 -12.20
C SER A 35 -7.48 -20.69 -12.14
N PHE A 36 -7.13 -19.73 -13.00
CA PHE A 36 -5.82 -19.07 -12.97
C PHE A 36 -5.57 -18.39 -11.63
N TYR A 37 -6.57 -17.69 -11.08
CA TYR A 37 -6.49 -17.13 -9.74
C TYR A 37 -6.22 -18.20 -8.67
N LYS A 38 -6.91 -19.35 -8.72
CA LYS A 38 -6.68 -20.45 -7.79
C LYS A 38 -5.28 -21.05 -7.93
N ASP A 39 -4.77 -21.15 -9.14
CA ASP A 39 -3.45 -21.71 -9.45
C ASP A 39 -2.30 -20.82 -8.95
N LEU A 40 -2.54 -19.53 -8.71
CA LEU A 40 -1.57 -18.66 -8.03
C LEU A 40 -1.30 -19.11 -6.59
N GLY A 41 -2.18 -19.92 -5.98
CA GLY A 41 -2.03 -20.39 -4.60
C GLY A 41 -2.16 -19.29 -3.54
N ILE A 42 -2.65 -18.10 -3.94
CA ILE A 42 -2.77 -16.93 -3.08
C ILE A 42 -4.23 -16.77 -2.67
N SER A 43 -4.49 -16.62 -1.37
CA SER A 43 -5.81 -16.25 -0.86
C SER A 43 -5.84 -14.76 -0.56
N LEU A 44 -6.47 -13.97 -1.43
CA LEU A 44 -6.66 -12.52 -1.20
C LEU A 44 -7.43 -12.22 0.10
N LYS A 45 -8.20 -13.18 0.62
CA LYS A 45 -8.92 -13.07 1.89
C LYS A 45 -7.99 -13.00 3.11
N ASN A 46 -6.76 -13.49 2.97
CA ASN A 46 -5.78 -13.51 4.05
C ASN A 46 -5.06 -12.17 4.21
N TYR A 47 -5.10 -11.32 3.18
CA TYR A 47 -4.44 -10.02 3.24
C TYR A 47 -5.24 -9.03 4.07
N VAL A 48 -4.52 -8.29 4.90
CA VAL A 48 -5.06 -7.29 5.81
C VAL A 48 -4.34 -5.97 5.61
N SER A 49 -5.09 -4.88 5.67
CA SER A 49 -4.53 -3.53 5.56
C SER A 49 -4.17 -3.03 6.95
N LEU A 50 -2.91 -2.68 7.14
CA LEU A 50 -2.43 -1.96 8.32
C LEU A 50 -2.41 -0.47 8.01
N LEU A 51 -2.76 0.35 9.00
CA LEU A 51 -2.83 1.79 8.89
C LEU A 51 -2.05 2.44 10.03
N ASN A 52 -1.41 3.57 9.77
CA ASN A 52 -0.97 4.50 10.80
C ASN A 52 -1.74 5.82 10.64
N ASP A 53 -2.81 5.95 11.43
CA ASP A 53 -3.63 7.14 11.57
C ASP A 53 -3.57 7.62 13.04
N PRO A 54 -2.66 8.56 13.35
CA PRO A 54 -2.45 9.03 14.73
C PRO A 54 -3.62 9.84 15.32
N ARG A 55 -4.67 10.14 14.54
CA ARG A 55 -5.90 10.76 15.05
C ARG A 55 -6.76 9.80 15.86
N ASN A 56 -6.54 8.50 15.66
CA ASN A 56 -7.34 7.43 16.23
C ASN A 56 -6.48 6.56 17.15
N PRO A 57 -7.08 5.89 18.16
CA PRO A 57 -6.34 4.94 18.98
C PRO A 57 -5.67 3.86 18.13
N TYR A 58 -4.45 3.48 18.48
CA TYR A 58 -3.81 2.28 17.95
C TYR A 58 -4.44 1.02 18.54
N ASP A 59 -4.11 -0.14 17.96
CA ASP A 59 -4.67 -1.44 18.33
C ASP A 59 -6.21 -1.51 18.18
N LYS A 60 -6.73 -0.78 17.19
CA LYS A 60 -8.16 -0.69 16.89
C LYS A 60 -8.39 -0.89 15.39
N VAL A 61 -9.49 -1.58 15.06
CA VAL A 61 -9.96 -1.68 13.68
C VAL A 61 -10.66 -0.37 13.29
N ILE A 62 -10.32 0.17 12.12
CA ILE A 62 -10.94 1.34 11.51
C ILE A 62 -11.70 0.89 10.27
N ASN A 63 -13.00 1.16 10.21
CA ASN A 63 -13.85 0.93 9.05
C ASN A 63 -14.17 2.24 8.36
N ILE A 64 -14.26 2.22 7.03
CA ILE A 64 -14.72 3.38 6.25
C ILE A 64 -16.17 3.13 5.80
N ASP A 65 -17.09 3.93 6.31
CA ASP A 65 -18.51 3.86 5.95
C ASP A 65 -18.69 4.03 4.44
N LYS A 66 -19.52 3.16 3.85
CA LYS A 66 -19.94 3.18 2.43
C LYS A 66 -18.84 3.05 1.37
N LEU A 67 -17.58 2.82 1.75
CA LEU A 67 -16.51 2.64 0.78
C LEU A 67 -16.48 1.20 0.23
N GLY A 68 -16.68 1.06 -1.07
CA GLY A 68 -16.63 -0.22 -1.77
C GLY A 68 -16.93 -0.11 -3.26
N ASN A 69 -16.70 -1.21 -3.97
CA ASN A 69 -16.94 -1.33 -5.42
C ASN A 69 -17.92 -2.46 -5.78
N VAL A 70 -17.98 -3.53 -4.96
CA VAL A 70 -18.91 -4.65 -5.12
C VAL A 70 -19.97 -4.58 -4.03
N VAL A 71 -21.23 -4.42 -4.42
CA VAL A 71 -22.37 -4.40 -3.49
C VAL A 71 -22.43 -5.73 -2.73
N GLY A 72 -22.52 -5.66 -1.40
CA GLY A 72 -22.49 -6.85 -0.54
C GLY A 72 -21.11 -7.50 -0.39
N GLY A 73 -20.05 -6.90 -0.93
CA GLY A 73 -18.68 -7.34 -0.70
C GLY A 73 -18.18 -7.01 0.72
N LYS A 74 -16.98 -7.50 1.07
CA LYS A 74 -16.26 -7.14 2.32
C LYS A 74 -16.21 -5.63 2.47
N GLU A 75 -16.24 -5.06 3.67
CA GLU A 75 -16.05 -3.61 3.86
C GLU A 75 -14.56 -3.21 3.80
N VAL A 76 -14.25 -1.92 3.67
CA VAL A 76 -12.86 -1.44 3.82
C VAL A 76 -12.56 -1.29 5.30
N SER A 77 -11.59 -2.08 5.77
CA SER A 77 -11.17 -2.14 7.17
C SER A 77 -9.65 -2.12 7.27
N TYR A 78 -9.15 -1.37 8.25
CA TYR A 78 -7.73 -1.24 8.57
C TYR A 78 -7.49 -1.64 10.02
N LEU A 79 -6.35 -2.26 10.33
CA LEU A 79 -5.84 -2.31 11.70
C LEU A 79 -4.93 -1.10 11.92
N ASN A 80 -5.33 -0.18 12.81
CA ASN A 80 -4.54 1.01 13.13
C ASN A 80 -3.44 0.67 14.13
N ILE A 81 -2.18 0.96 13.80
CA ILE A 81 -1.00 0.64 14.60
C ILE A 81 0.03 1.77 14.62
N ASP A 82 0.96 1.71 15.56
CA ASP A 82 2.08 2.65 15.62
C ASP A 82 2.96 2.56 14.37
N ILE A 83 3.52 3.69 13.97
CA ILE A 83 4.31 3.79 12.74
C ILE A 83 5.58 2.93 12.78
N ASN A 84 6.18 2.73 13.96
CA ASN A 84 7.36 1.88 14.09
C ASN A 84 6.97 0.40 14.01
N GLU A 85 5.78 0.01 14.46
CA GLU A 85 5.26 -1.34 14.25
C GLU A 85 4.92 -1.58 12.78
N LEU A 86 4.32 -0.59 12.10
CA LEU A 86 4.08 -0.63 10.66
C LEU A 86 5.39 -0.88 9.88
N ALA A 87 6.45 -0.14 10.25
CA ALA A 87 7.77 -0.33 9.65
C ALA A 87 8.36 -1.72 9.94
N LYS A 88 8.18 -2.26 11.16
CA LYS A 88 8.65 -3.62 11.51
C LYS A 88 7.98 -4.69 10.65
N TYR A 89 6.65 -4.65 10.51
CA TYR A 89 5.94 -5.59 9.62
C TYR A 89 6.43 -5.47 8.17
N ALA A 90 6.70 -4.24 7.71
CA ALA A 90 7.25 -4.05 6.38
C ALA A 90 8.66 -4.64 6.21
N VAL A 91 9.55 -4.45 7.20
CA VAL A 91 10.89 -5.04 7.17
C VAL A 91 10.83 -6.56 7.15
N GLU A 92 10.04 -7.18 8.03
CA GLU A 92 9.95 -8.65 8.10
C GLU A 92 9.35 -9.26 6.83
N ARG A 93 8.34 -8.63 6.25
CA ARG A 93 7.77 -9.08 4.97
C ARG A 93 8.78 -9.00 3.83
N LEU A 94 9.58 -7.92 3.75
CA LEU A 94 10.66 -7.81 2.76
C LEU A 94 11.77 -8.85 2.99
N LYS A 95 12.12 -9.17 4.25
CA LYS A 95 13.05 -10.26 4.58
C LYS A 95 12.53 -11.63 4.12
N ASN A 96 11.21 -11.82 4.16
CA ASN A 96 10.53 -13.00 3.63
C ASN A 96 10.37 -13.00 2.10
N ASN A 97 11.09 -12.10 1.41
CA ASN A 97 11.08 -11.97 -0.05
C ASN A 97 9.67 -11.69 -0.62
N GLN A 98 8.86 -10.93 0.12
CA GLN A 98 7.53 -10.51 -0.30
C GLN A 98 7.49 -8.99 -0.47
N ALA A 99 7.08 -8.54 -1.66
CA ALA A 99 6.85 -7.12 -1.91
C ALA A 99 5.60 -6.61 -1.17
N ILE A 100 5.52 -5.29 -0.98
CA ILE A 100 4.53 -4.66 -0.09
C ILE A 100 3.79 -3.56 -0.83
N PHE A 101 2.49 -3.73 -1.00
CA PHE A 101 1.61 -2.63 -1.38
C PHE A 101 1.56 -1.60 -0.26
N PHE A 102 1.74 -0.32 -0.57
CA PHE A 102 1.61 0.75 0.42
C PHE A 102 0.92 2.00 -0.14
N GLY A 103 0.28 2.75 0.75
CA GLY A 103 -0.41 4.00 0.45
C GLY A 103 0.28 5.21 1.10
N THR A 104 0.45 6.30 0.35
CA THR A 104 1.20 7.50 0.76
C THR A 104 0.59 8.80 0.20
N HIS A 105 1.03 9.95 0.71
CA HIS A 105 0.73 11.26 0.13
C HIS A 105 1.69 11.60 -1.01
N THR A 106 1.43 11.08 -2.21
CA THR A 106 2.17 11.50 -3.41
C THR A 106 1.52 12.74 -4.06
N PRO A 107 2.28 13.72 -4.58
CA PRO A 107 3.75 13.75 -4.70
C PRO A 107 4.43 14.68 -3.69
N ILE A 108 3.95 14.74 -2.44
CA ILE A 108 4.57 15.62 -1.43
C ILE A 108 6.04 15.22 -1.24
N TYR A 109 6.95 16.19 -1.15
CA TYR A 109 8.40 15.98 -1.01
C TYR A 109 9.02 14.93 -1.96
N MET A 110 8.48 14.79 -3.17
CA MET A 110 8.95 13.85 -4.19
C MET A 110 9.60 14.58 -5.37
N ASP A 111 10.85 14.26 -5.69
CA ASP A 111 11.50 14.63 -6.96
C ASP A 111 11.31 13.48 -7.96
N LYS A 112 10.40 13.69 -8.91
CA LYS A 112 10.08 12.69 -9.94
C LYS A 112 11.23 12.41 -10.90
N LYS A 113 12.10 13.39 -11.15
CA LYS A 113 13.21 13.22 -12.10
C LYS A 113 14.33 12.39 -11.50
N ARG A 114 14.63 12.61 -10.22
CA ARG A 114 15.68 11.87 -9.51
C ARG A 114 15.19 10.61 -8.82
N GLY A 115 13.88 10.45 -8.68
CA GLY A 115 13.30 9.30 -7.98
C GLY A 115 13.53 9.36 -6.48
N ILE A 116 13.45 10.54 -5.86
CA ILE A 116 13.75 10.73 -4.43
C ILE A 116 12.47 11.14 -3.70
N MET A 117 12.18 10.50 -2.57
CA MET A 117 11.10 10.86 -1.65
C MET A 117 11.72 11.15 -0.27
N ASP A 118 11.88 12.43 0.02
CA ASP A 118 12.58 12.90 1.23
C ASP A 118 12.07 14.30 1.61
N GLU A 119 11.57 14.44 2.83
CA GLU A 119 11.06 15.70 3.38
C GLU A 119 12.13 16.80 3.41
N GLU A 120 13.41 16.44 3.55
CA GLU A 120 14.53 17.39 3.64
C GLU A 120 15.17 17.68 2.27
N LEU A 121 14.63 17.11 1.18
CA LEU A 121 15.16 17.28 -0.17
C LEU A 121 15.19 18.74 -0.64
N TYR A 122 14.24 19.54 -0.15
CA TYR A 122 14.11 20.96 -0.50
C TYR A 122 14.44 21.82 0.72
N ASN A 123 15.40 22.74 0.57
CA ASN A 123 15.82 23.62 1.67
C ASN A 123 14.88 24.83 1.84
N TYR A 124 13.67 24.58 2.34
CA TYR A 124 12.67 25.62 2.62
C TYR A 124 13.10 26.61 3.72
N LYS A 125 14.07 26.24 4.57
CA LYS A 125 14.62 27.12 5.61
C LYS A 125 15.30 28.36 5.03
N LEU A 126 15.73 28.32 3.76
CA LEU A 126 16.31 29.49 3.08
C LEU A 126 15.32 30.65 2.93
N ILE A 127 14.02 30.39 3.02
CA ILE A 127 12.95 31.39 2.96
C ILE A 127 12.16 31.47 4.28
N ASP A 128 12.75 30.98 5.38
CA ASP A 128 12.14 30.95 6.72
C ASP A 128 10.78 30.23 6.78
N PHE A 129 10.61 29.22 5.93
CA PHE A 129 9.42 28.36 5.96
C PHE A 129 9.70 27.09 6.78
N HIS A 130 8.84 26.84 7.78
CA HIS A 130 8.90 25.66 8.66
C HIS A 130 7.55 24.93 8.62
N ALA A 131 7.59 23.60 8.49
CA ALA A 131 6.40 22.74 8.43
C ALA A 131 6.26 21.97 9.75
N ASP A 132 5.79 22.65 10.81
CA ASP A 132 5.81 22.11 12.18
C ASP A 132 4.54 21.35 12.58
N GLN A 133 3.55 21.24 11.69
CA GLN A 133 2.32 20.49 11.98
C GLN A 133 2.62 19.00 12.04
N ASP A 134 2.21 18.34 13.13
CA ASP A 134 2.33 16.90 13.28
C ASP A 134 1.42 16.13 12.30
N LYS A 135 1.69 14.83 12.13
CA LYS A 135 0.97 13.97 11.19
C LYS A 135 -0.54 13.92 11.45
N SER A 136 -0.98 13.91 12.71
CA SER A 136 -2.39 13.88 13.07
C SER A 136 -3.08 15.16 12.61
N SER A 137 -2.52 16.31 12.99
CA SER A 137 -2.98 17.64 12.62
C SER A 137 -3.00 17.82 11.10
N ARG A 138 -1.98 17.36 10.37
CA ARG A 138 -1.94 17.43 8.91
C ARG A 138 -3.13 16.71 8.26
N ILE A 139 -3.57 15.58 8.82
CA ILE A 139 -4.75 14.85 8.32
C ILE A 139 -6.05 15.50 8.82
N GLU A 140 -6.12 16.10 10.01
CA GLU A 140 -7.33 16.80 10.45
C GLU A 140 -7.60 18.07 9.62
N TYR A 141 -6.55 18.83 9.36
CA TYR A 141 -6.61 20.15 8.71
C TYR A 141 -6.46 20.09 7.18
N ARG A 142 -6.61 18.91 6.58
CA ARG A 142 -6.62 18.71 5.11
C ARG A 142 -5.30 19.06 4.41
N GLN A 143 -4.20 19.03 5.13
CA GLN A 143 -2.87 19.25 4.56
C GLN A 143 -2.28 17.95 3.99
N SER A 144 -2.57 16.79 4.61
CA SER A 144 -2.00 15.51 4.17
C SER A 144 -3.02 14.38 4.14
N LEU A 145 -3.01 13.63 3.05
CA LEU A 145 -3.95 12.55 2.80
C LEU A 145 -3.31 11.45 1.95
N MET A 146 -3.93 10.29 1.91
CA MET A 146 -3.45 9.19 1.08
C MET A 146 -3.95 9.35 -0.36
N THR A 147 -3.03 9.54 -1.30
CA THR A 147 -3.36 9.92 -2.69
C THR A 147 -2.92 8.90 -3.73
N HIS A 148 -1.97 8.02 -3.40
CA HIS A 148 -1.39 7.09 -4.37
C HIS A 148 -0.94 5.77 -3.72
N ALA A 149 -0.99 4.70 -4.52
CA ALA A 149 -0.41 3.40 -4.18
C ALA A 149 0.86 3.13 -4.96
N MET A 150 1.84 2.53 -4.29
CA MET A 150 3.08 2.03 -4.87
C MET A 150 3.47 0.71 -4.19
N VAL A 151 4.62 0.15 -4.57
CA VAL A 151 5.12 -1.12 -4.02
C VAL A 151 6.50 -0.94 -3.39
N LEU A 152 6.69 -1.37 -2.14
CA LEU A 152 8.02 -1.51 -1.55
C LEU A 152 8.63 -2.83 -2.00
N THR A 153 9.83 -2.77 -2.55
CA THR A 153 10.53 -3.95 -3.08
C THR A 153 11.85 -4.25 -2.36
N ALA A 154 12.38 -3.30 -1.58
CA ALA A 154 13.56 -3.53 -0.74
C ALA A 154 13.66 -2.49 0.39
N VAL A 155 14.45 -2.81 1.41
CA VAL A 155 14.81 -1.90 2.50
C VAL A 155 16.31 -1.97 2.77
N HIS A 156 16.92 -0.84 3.08
CA HIS A 156 18.29 -0.77 3.58
C HIS A 156 18.26 -0.53 5.09
N LEU A 157 18.91 -1.42 5.85
CA LEU A 157 19.00 -1.34 7.30
C LEU A 157 20.40 -0.84 7.73
N ASP A 158 20.47 -0.12 8.85
CA ASP A 158 21.74 0.20 9.51
C ASP A 158 22.34 -1.03 10.21
N GLU A 159 23.52 -0.86 10.82
CA GLU A 159 24.20 -1.93 11.57
C GLU A 159 23.39 -2.43 12.79
N GLN A 160 22.47 -1.62 13.29
CA GLN A 160 21.58 -1.95 14.41
C GLN A 160 20.26 -2.59 13.94
N GLY A 161 20.06 -2.73 12.62
CA GLY A 161 18.87 -3.31 12.02
C GLY A 161 17.71 -2.34 11.82
N ASN A 162 17.92 -1.03 11.99
CA ASN A 162 16.88 -0.02 11.76
C ASN A 162 16.80 0.36 10.28
N PRO A 163 15.60 0.54 9.72
CA PRO A 163 15.43 1.02 8.35
C PRO A 163 15.96 2.46 8.17
N ILE A 164 16.78 2.65 7.14
CA ILE A 164 17.29 3.97 6.72
C ILE A 164 16.55 4.46 5.48
N ARG A 165 16.33 3.59 4.49
CA ARG A 165 15.68 3.94 3.23
C ARG A 165 15.03 2.74 2.55
N TRP A 166 14.05 3.00 1.71
CA TRP A 166 13.22 2.02 1.04
C TRP A 166 13.34 2.15 -0.48
N LYS A 167 13.32 1.02 -1.18
CA LYS A 167 13.17 0.97 -2.63
C LYS A 167 11.69 0.84 -2.97
N VAL A 168 11.21 1.76 -3.78
CA VAL A 168 9.81 1.90 -4.17
C VAL A 168 9.69 1.68 -5.67
N GLU A 169 8.82 0.79 -6.10
CA GLU A 169 8.39 0.62 -7.49
C GLU A 169 7.10 1.39 -7.74
N ASN A 170 7.05 2.12 -8.85
CA ASN A 170 5.89 2.91 -9.24
C ASN A 170 5.39 2.50 -10.63
N SER A 171 4.15 2.87 -10.96
CA SER A 171 3.45 2.49 -12.20
C SER A 171 3.50 3.55 -13.31
N TRP A 172 4.38 4.55 -13.18
CA TRP A 172 4.49 5.66 -14.14
C TRP A 172 5.46 5.40 -15.30
N GLY A 173 5.87 4.15 -15.49
CA GLY A 173 6.81 3.74 -16.53
C GLY A 173 8.27 4.04 -16.18
N LYS A 174 9.17 3.50 -17.02
CA LYS A 174 10.63 3.54 -16.79
C LYS A 174 11.24 4.94 -16.82
N ASP A 175 10.61 5.89 -17.52
CA ASP A 175 11.14 7.24 -17.69
C ASP A 175 10.90 8.13 -16.45
N SER A 176 10.15 7.63 -15.46
CA SER A 176 9.91 8.29 -14.18
C SER A 176 10.85 7.75 -13.11
N GLY A 177 11.39 8.62 -12.27
CA GLY A 177 12.34 8.24 -11.22
C GLY A 177 13.66 7.74 -11.80
N GLN A 178 14.14 6.61 -11.28
CA GLN A 178 15.29 5.88 -11.80
C GLN A 178 14.79 4.53 -12.33
N ASP A 179 14.57 4.44 -13.65
CA ASP A 179 14.00 3.25 -14.32
C ASP A 179 12.66 2.80 -13.73
N GLY A 180 11.79 3.74 -13.33
CA GLY A 180 10.50 3.47 -12.69
C GLY A 180 10.56 3.33 -11.17
N TYR A 181 11.76 3.35 -10.58
CA TYR A 181 11.97 3.21 -9.14
C TYR A 181 12.27 4.53 -8.43
N TYR A 182 11.96 4.55 -7.14
CA TYR A 182 12.20 5.63 -6.22
C TYR A 182 12.96 5.13 -4.99
N CYS A 183 13.76 6.01 -4.39
CA CYS A 183 14.36 5.83 -3.07
C CYS A 183 13.65 6.75 -2.08
N MET A 184 13.07 6.14 -1.05
CA MET A 184 12.29 6.83 -0.03
C MET A 184 13.03 6.80 1.30
N ASP A 185 13.23 7.95 1.91
CA ASP A 185 13.84 8.07 3.23
C ASP A 185 12.94 7.48 4.32
N HIS A 186 13.52 6.93 5.39
CA HIS A 186 12.72 6.35 6.47
C HIS A 186 11.91 7.40 7.25
N LYS A 187 12.38 8.64 7.38
CA LYS A 187 11.59 9.74 7.94
C LYS A 187 10.38 10.05 7.07
N TYR A 188 10.55 10.05 5.74
CA TYR A 188 9.42 10.17 4.82
C TYR A 188 8.39 9.04 5.03
N PHE A 189 8.84 7.79 5.17
CA PHE A 189 7.95 6.67 5.49
C PHE A 189 7.14 6.98 6.76
N LYS A 190 7.79 7.46 7.82
CA LYS A 190 7.10 7.73 9.07
C LYS A 190 6.05 8.84 8.95
N GLU A 191 6.34 9.89 8.20
CA GLU A 191 5.51 11.10 8.15
C GLU A 191 4.41 11.06 7.07
N TYR A 192 4.65 10.38 5.95
CA TYR A 192 3.82 10.46 4.74
C TYR A 192 3.38 9.10 4.17
N VAL A 193 3.82 7.97 4.73
CA VAL A 193 3.19 6.66 4.49
C VAL A 193 2.14 6.39 5.55
N TYR A 194 1.01 5.84 5.11
CA TYR A 194 -0.16 5.60 5.94
C TYR A 194 -0.53 4.14 6.00
N GLN A 195 -0.53 3.47 4.84
CA GLN A 195 -1.03 2.11 4.72
C GLN A 195 0.06 1.17 4.24
N ILE A 196 0.10 -0.05 4.77
CA ILE A 196 0.71 -1.20 4.09
C ILE A 196 -0.28 -2.37 4.05
N VAL A 197 -0.07 -3.30 3.13
CA VAL A 197 -0.84 -4.56 3.09
C VAL A 197 0.10 -5.74 3.30
N VAL A 198 -0.30 -6.63 4.22
CA VAL A 198 0.47 -7.80 4.65
C VAL A 198 -0.46 -9.02 4.70
N ASP A 199 0.11 -10.23 4.75
CA ASP A 199 -0.68 -11.43 5.04
C ASP A 199 -0.99 -11.47 6.55
N LYS A 200 -2.21 -11.85 6.93
CA LYS A 200 -2.61 -11.94 8.34
C LYS A 200 -1.68 -12.84 9.14
N SER A 201 -1.11 -13.90 8.56
CA SER A 201 -0.17 -14.78 9.27
C SER A 201 1.15 -14.11 9.63
N GLU A 202 1.48 -12.96 9.04
CA GLU A 202 2.67 -12.17 9.36
C GLU A 202 2.47 -11.27 10.58
N LEU A 203 1.22 -11.11 11.05
CA LEU A 203 0.92 -10.32 12.23
C LEU A 203 1.23 -11.08 13.51
N SER A 204 1.56 -10.34 14.57
CA SER A 204 1.63 -10.93 15.92
C SER A 204 0.27 -11.49 16.34
N ASP A 205 0.26 -12.50 17.23
CA ASP A 205 -0.97 -13.09 17.74
C ASP A 205 -1.94 -12.05 18.32
N LYS A 206 -1.39 -11.02 18.98
CA LYS A 206 -2.13 -9.86 19.49
C LYS A 206 -2.88 -9.15 18.35
N HIS A 207 -2.19 -8.81 17.26
CA HIS A 207 -2.77 -8.06 16.14
C HIS A 207 -3.73 -8.91 15.30
N GLN A 208 -3.46 -10.20 15.14
CA GLN A 208 -4.41 -11.14 14.52
C GLN A 208 -5.72 -11.19 15.31
N LYS A 209 -5.63 -11.33 16.64
CA LYS A 209 -6.80 -11.37 17.52
C LYS A 209 -7.61 -10.08 17.45
N ILE A 210 -6.96 -8.91 17.54
CA ILE A 210 -7.64 -7.61 17.42
C ILE A 210 -8.37 -7.49 16.08
N TYR A 211 -7.72 -7.89 14.98
CA TYR A 211 -8.31 -7.81 13.66
C TYR A 211 -9.51 -8.76 13.49
N ASP A 212 -9.40 -9.99 13.98
CA ASP A 212 -10.46 -11.01 13.84
C ASP A 212 -11.66 -10.74 14.76
N GLU A 213 -11.43 -10.26 15.99
CA GLU A 213 -12.51 -9.88 16.90
C GLU A 213 -13.19 -8.58 16.46
N ALA A 214 -12.41 -7.63 15.91
CA ALA A 214 -12.86 -6.32 15.45
C ALA A 214 -13.84 -5.63 16.43
N ALA A 215 -13.62 -5.80 17.74
CA ALA A 215 -14.55 -5.35 18.76
C ALA A 215 -14.64 -3.81 18.78
N ASP A 216 -15.84 -3.28 18.56
CA ASP A 216 -16.12 -1.84 18.55
C ASP A 216 -15.19 -1.06 17.59
N PRO A 217 -15.32 -1.28 16.26
CA PRO A 217 -14.47 -0.64 15.28
C PRO A 217 -14.76 0.85 15.21
N VAL A 218 -13.72 1.66 15.01
CA VAL A 218 -13.90 3.09 14.73
C VAL A 218 -14.46 3.22 13.32
N VAL A 219 -15.65 3.80 13.17
CA VAL A 219 -16.27 4.02 11.87
C VAL A 219 -16.02 5.45 11.42
N LEU A 220 -15.23 5.61 10.37
CA LEU A 220 -14.95 6.91 9.75
C LEU A 220 -15.90 7.15 8.56
N PRO A 221 -16.32 8.40 8.31
CA PRO A 221 -17.20 8.72 7.20
C PRO A 221 -16.47 8.59 5.85
N HIS A 222 -17.22 8.25 4.79
CA HIS A 222 -16.70 8.20 3.40
C HIS A 222 -15.96 9.47 2.96
N GLY A 223 -16.33 10.65 3.46
CA GLY A 223 -15.70 11.92 3.06
C GLY A 223 -14.33 12.21 3.69
N ILE A 224 -13.75 11.27 4.44
CA ILE A 224 -12.47 11.49 5.11
C ILE A 224 -11.28 11.33 4.14
N GLN A 225 -10.14 11.93 4.50
CA GLN A 225 -8.96 12.04 3.64
C GLN A 225 -8.33 10.71 3.20
N TRP A 226 -8.68 9.57 3.80
CA TRP A 226 -8.20 8.26 3.38
C TRP A 226 -8.83 7.73 2.08
N VAL A 227 -9.91 8.35 1.61
CA VAL A 227 -10.96 7.62 0.88
C VAL A 227 -10.89 7.79 -0.64
N HIS A 228 -10.02 8.64 -1.17
CA HIS A 228 -10.12 9.01 -2.58
C HIS A 228 -9.48 8.03 -3.58
N TRP A 229 -8.58 7.13 -3.16
CA TRP A 229 -7.75 6.41 -4.14
C TRP A 229 -7.47 4.92 -3.89
N LEU A 230 -7.83 4.36 -2.73
CA LEU A 230 -7.30 3.04 -2.35
C LEU A 230 -8.37 2.04 -1.94
N LEU A 231 -8.97 1.43 -2.97
CA LEU A 231 -9.54 0.09 -2.86
C LEU A 231 -8.38 -0.91 -3.00
N SER A 232 -7.57 -1.07 -1.95
CA SER A 232 -6.50 -2.07 -1.96
C SER A 232 -7.09 -3.47 -1.73
N LEU A 233 -6.89 -4.35 -2.71
CA LEU A 233 -7.04 -5.81 -2.66
C LEU A 233 -8.37 -6.31 -2.10
N ARG A 234 -9.36 -6.45 -3.00
CA ARG A 234 -10.50 -7.36 -2.87
C ARG A 234 -10.51 -8.33 -4.03
#